data_AF-A0A094J4Z6-F1
#
_entry.id   AF-A0A094J4Z6-F1
#
_cell.length_a   1.000
_cell.length_b   1.000
_cell.length_c   1.000
_cell.angle_alpha   90.00
_cell.angle_beta   90.00
_cell.angle_gamma   90.00
#
_symmetry.space_group_name_H-M   'P 1'
#
loop_
_entity.id
_entity.type
_entity.pdbx_description
1 polymer ?
#
loop_
_entity_poly.entity_id
_entity_poly.type
_entity_poly.pdbx_seq_one_letter_code
_entity_poly.pdbx_strand_id
1 'polypeptide(L)'
;MEGQSDVERTIKYHFTNPQLLAEAFEAAGVSELHKGGNKRLALVGDALIRLAILDGWFPSGASTEEGSNLVSNQASNNALKDVVERDNLVKFVVKNPCEKGRPQRTTLASTTEAIVGAVWYDCGKDFGTIQNVVDNLHISQ
;
A
#
# COMPACT_ATOMS: atom_id res chain seq x y z
N MET A 1 14.23 -2.39 7.64
CA MET A 1 14.19 -3.79 7.12
C MET A 1 15.28 -3.99 6.07
N GLU A 2 15.68 -5.22 5.75
CA GLU A 2 16.55 -5.48 4.59
C GLU A 2 15.82 -5.01 3.31
N GLY A 3 16.47 -4.20 2.47
CA GLY A 3 15.86 -3.64 1.26
C GLY A 3 15.08 -2.34 1.41
N GLN A 4 15.12 -1.68 2.57
CA GLN A 4 14.46 -0.38 2.78
C GLN A 4 14.78 0.64 1.67
N SER A 5 16.06 0.83 1.32
CA SER A 5 16.44 1.79 0.28
C SER A 5 15.88 1.46 -1.10
N ASP A 6 15.68 0.17 -1.42
CA ASP A 6 15.05 -0.24 -2.68
C ASP A 6 13.57 0.17 -2.67
N VAL A 7 12.87 -0.10 -1.58
CA VAL A 7 11.45 0.26 -1.44
C VAL A 7 11.26 1.78 -1.51
N GLU A 8 12.05 2.53 -0.74
CA GLU A 8 12.03 4.00 -0.70
C GLU A 8 12.28 4.62 -2.08
N ARG A 9 13.15 3.99 -2.88
CA ARG A 9 13.42 4.42 -4.26
C ARG A 9 12.25 4.18 -5.19
N THR A 10 11.56 3.04 -5.05
CA THR A 10 10.35 2.72 -5.83
C THR A 10 9.24 3.73 -5.54
N ILE A 11 8.94 3.96 -4.26
CA ILE A 11 7.84 4.86 -3.86
C ILE A 11 8.22 6.35 -3.90
N LYS A 12 9.51 6.64 -4.09
CA LYS A 12 10.14 7.97 -4.03
C LYS A 12 9.82 8.73 -2.74
N TYR A 13 9.86 8.02 -1.63
CA TYR A 13 9.62 8.56 -0.30
C TYR A 13 10.65 7.98 0.67
N HIS A 14 11.28 8.83 1.48
CA HIS A 14 12.25 8.41 2.48
C HIS A 14 11.62 8.45 3.87
N PHE A 15 11.64 7.32 4.58
CA PHE A 15 11.00 7.21 5.87
C PHE A 15 11.84 7.85 6.97
N THR A 16 11.19 8.68 7.81
CA THR A 16 11.80 9.16 9.05
C THR A 16 11.75 8.10 10.15
N ASN A 17 10.71 7.26 10.13
CA ASN A 17 10.47 6.16 11.03
C ASN A 17 10.48 4.82 10.25
N PRO A 18 11.65 4.16 10.13
CA PRO A 18 11.78 2.91 9.37
C PRO A 18 10.96 1.74 9.94
N GLN A 19 10.49 1.84 11.19
CA GLN A 19 9.64 0.82 11.80
C GLN A 19 8.25 0.78 11.15
N LEU A 20 7.73 1.92 10.67
CA LEU A 20 6.46 1.95 9.94
C LEU A 20 6.56 1.17 8.62
N LEU A 21 7.68 1.31 7.91
CA LEU A 21 7.94 0.54 6.71
C LEU A 21 8.11 -0.96 7.02
N ALA A 22 8.82 -1.30 8.09
CA ALA A 22 8.95 -2.70 8.50
C ALA A 22 7.58 -3.33 8.84
N GLU A 23 6.71 -2.61 9.57
CA GLU A 23 5.35 -3.06 9.89
C GLU A 23 4.51 -3.25 8.62
N ALA A 24 4.65 -2.39 7.62
CA ALA A 24 3.90 -2.49 6.36
C ALA A 24 4.16 -3.80 5.60
N PHE A 25 5.38 -4.34 5.70
CA PHE A 25 5.79 -5.59 5.06
C PHE A 25 5.59 -6.83 5.93
N GLU A 26 5.08 -6.68 7.16
CA GLU A 26 4.87 -7.79 8.08
C GLU A 26 3.46 -8.38 7.93
N ALA A 27 3.37 -9.62 7.45
CA ALA A 27 2.08 -10.32 7.37
C ALA A 27 1.49 -10.61 8.76
N ALA A 28 0.17 -10.76 8.83
CA ALA A 28 -0.50 -11.10 10.09
C ALA A 28 -0.01 -12.45 10.67
N GLY A 29 0.20 -12.46 11.99
CA GLY A 29 0.66 -13.64 12.72
C GLY A 29 2.17 -13.93 12.61
N VAL A 30 2.97 -12.98 12.10
CA VAL A 30 4.44 -13.06 12.17
C VAL A 30 4.94 -12.73 13.58
N SER A 31 4.54 -11.60 14.13
CA SER A 31 4.89 -11.20 15.50
C SER A 31 3.77 -11.48 16.49
N GLU A 32 4.14 -12.00 17.66
CA GLU A 32 3.24 -12.10 18.81
C GLU A 32 2.85 -10.72 19.38
N LEU A 33 3.71 -9.70 19.20
CA LEU A 33 3.46 -8.32 19.62
C LEU A 33 2.53 -7.61 18.61
N HIS A 34 2.67 -7.91 17.32
CA HIS A 34 1.84 -7.37 16.24
C HIS A 34 1.01 -8.49 15.60
N LYS A 35 0.09 -9.10 16.37
CA LYS A 35 -0.75 -10.21 15.86
C LYS A 35 -1.50 -9.84 14.57
N GLY A 36 -1.85 -8.57 14.43
CA GLY A 36 -2.50 -8.03 13.23
C GLY A 36 -1.58 -7.81 12.02
N GLY A 37 -0.26 -7.82 12.20
CA GLY A 37 0.71 -7.41 11.18
C GLY A 37 0.37 -6.05 10.58
N ASN A 38 0.54 -5.95 9.26
CA ASN A 38 0.28 -4.75 8.48
C ASN A 38 -1.19 -4.32 8.36
N LYS A 39 -2.16 -5.10 8.89
CA LYS A 39 -3.59 -4.89 8.63
C LYS A 39 -4.12 -3.52 9.07
N ARG A 40 -3.59 -2.94 10.15
CA ARG A 40 -4.03 -1.63 10.64
C ARG A 40 -3.57 -0.51 9.70
N LEU A 41 -2.34 -0.60 9.21
CA LEU A 41 -1.82 0.31 8.20
C LEU A 41 -2.57 0.12 6.87
N ALA A 42 -2.80 -1.12 6.47
CA ALA A 42 -3.54 -1.47 5.25
C ALA A 42 -4.95 -0.87 5.24
N LEU A 43 -5.69 -0.97 6.34
CA LEU A 43 -7.04 -0.41 6.42
C LEU A 43 -7.07 1.12 6.21
N VAL A 44 -6.07 1.83 6.75
CA VAL A 44 -5.94 3.28 6.53
C VAL A 44 -5.50 3.57 5.09
N GLY A 45 -4.58 2.77 4.57
CA GLY A 45 -4.08 2.86 3.20
C GLY A 45 -5.16 2.64 2.14
N ASP A 46 -6.05 1.65 2.31
CA ASP A 46 -7.18 1.42 1.40
C ASP A 46 -8.08 2.67 1.30
N ALA A 47 -8.42 3.28 2.44
CA ALA A 47 -9.21 4.50 2.46
C ALA A 47 -8.48 5.67 1.75
N LEU A 48 -7.18 5.81 1.96
CA LEU A 48 -6.36 6.84 1.32
C LEU A 48 -6.23 6.65 -0.19
N ILE A 49 -6.01 5.41 -0.65
CA ILE A 49 -5.94 5.07 -2.07
C ILE A 49 -7.26 5.43 -2.75
N ARG A 50 -8.39 5.02 -2.18
CA ARG A 50 -9.73 5.34 -2.71
C ARG A 50 -9.96 6.85 -2.77
N LEU A 51 -9.54 7.57 -1.73
CA LEU A 51 -9.65 9.03 -1.70
C LEU A 51 -8.77 9.67 -2.77
N ALA A 52 -7.52 9.24 -2.96
CA ALA A 52 -6.62 9.77 -3.97
C ALA A 52 -7.18 9.59 -5.39
N ILE A 53 -7.73 8.40 -5.70
CA ILE A 53 -8.40 8.13 -6.97
C ILE A 53 -9.59 9.07 -7.17
N LEU A 54 -10.46 9.21 -6.15
CA LEU A 54 -11.66 10.03 -6.25
C LEU A 54 -11.37 11.54 -6.26
N ASP A 55 -10.31 11.99 -5.57
CA ASP A 55 -9.87 13.38 -5.58
C ASP A 55 -9.37 13.80 -6.96
N GLY A 56 -8.61 12.93 -7.65
CA GLY A 56 -8.23 13.15 -9.05
C GLY A 56 -9.39 13.07 -10.04
N TRP A 57 -10.36 12.18 -9.77
CA TRP A 57 -11.55 12.04 -10.60
C TRP A 57 -12.53 13.21 -10.46
N PHE A 58 -12.74 13.74 -9.25
CA PHE A 58 -13.82 14.70 -8.95
C PHE A 58 -13.82 15.97 -9.84
N PRO A 59 -12.67 16.62 -10.13
CA PRO A 59 -12.61 17.78 -11.02
C PRO A 59 -13.02 17.51 -12.48
N SER A 60 -13.05 16.24 -12.92
CA SER A 60 -13.41 15.88 -14.30
C SER A 60 -14.88 16.14 -14.64
N GLY A 61 -15.76 16.23 -13.62
CA GLY A 61 -17.21 16.33 -13.80
C GLY A 61 -17.87 15.07 -14.35
N ALA A 62 -17.16 13.94 -14.39
CA ALA A 62 -17.70 12.65 -14.81
C ALA A 62 -18.75 12.10 -13.83
N SER A 63 -19.50 11.09 -14.26
CA SER A 63 -20.60 10.51 -13.49
C SER A 63 -20.13 9.69 -12.28
N THR A 64 -20.99 9.55 -11.28
CA THR A 64 -20.70 8.73 -10.08
C THR A 64 -20.45 7.26 -10.39
N GLU A 65 -21.02 6.75 -11.49
CA GLU A 65 -20.76 5.40 -11.99
C GLU A 65 -19.31 5.27 -12.48
N GLU A 66 -18.81 6.24 -13.25
CA GLU A 66 -17.42 6.28 -13.70
C GLU A 66 -16.45 6.35 -12.53
N GLY A 67 -16.72 7.19 -11.52
CA GLY A 67 -15.90 7.26 -10.31
C GLY A 67 -15.88 5.94 -9.53
N SER A 68 -17.03 5.29 -9.39
CA SER A 68 -17.14 3.99 -8.71
C SER A 68 -16.40 2.88 -9.48
N ASN A 69 -16.46 2.90 -10.81
CA ASN A 69 -15.75 1.97 -11.68
C ASN A 69 -14.23 2.18 -11.60
N LEU A 70 -13.75 3.43 -11.56
CA LEU A 70 -12.34 3.75 -11.37
C LEU A 70 -11.80 3.13 -10.07
N VAL A 71 -12.49 3.38 -8.95
CA VAL A 71 -12.12 2.80 -7.64
C VAL A 71 -12.14 1.28 -7.69
N SER A 72 -13.18 0.67 -8.27
CA SER A 72 -13.31 -0.79 -8.34
C SER A 72 -12.22 -1.45 -9.18
N ASN A 73 -11.73 -0.77 -10.22
CA ASN A 73 -10.66 -1.26 -11.08
C ASN A 73 -9.28 -1.07 -10.42
N GLN A 74 -8.98 0.15 -9.96
CA GLN A 74 -7.64 0.55 -9.51
C GLN A 74 -7.35 0.14 -8.05
N ALA A 75 -8.35 0.14 -7.16
CA ALA A 75 -8.20 -0.24 -5.75
C ALA A 75 -8.67 -1.67 -5.47
N SER A 76 -8.69 -2.55 -6.48
CA SER A 76 -9.00 -3.96 -6.27
C SER A 76 -7.79 -4.72 -5.71
N ASN A 77 -8.02 -5.78 -4.93
CA ASN A 77 -6.94 -6.67 -4.47
C ASN A 77 -6.10 -7.24 -5.62
N ASN A 78 -6.66 -7.37 -6.82
CA ASN A 78 -5.91 -7.79 -8.00
C ASN A 78 -4.93 -6.71 -8.45
N ALA A 79 -5.42 -5.48 -8.65
CA ALA A 79 -4.59 -4.35 -9.02
C ALA A 79 -3.50 -4.06 -7.98
N LEU A 80 -3.87 -4.03 -6.69
CA LEU A 80 -2.94 -3.71 -5.61
C LEU A 80 -1.87 -4.79 -5.40
N LYS A 81 -2.20 -6.08 -5.59
CA LYS A 81 -1.19 -7.15 -5.62
C LYS A 81 -0.19 -6.93 -6.75
N ASP A 82 -0.67 -6.54 -7.92
CA ASP A 82 0.18 -6.44 -9.11
C ASP A 82 1.21 -5.30 -8.99
N VAL A 83 0.95 -4.28 -8.16
CA VAL A 83 1.91 -3.23 -7.79
C VAL A 83 3.18 -3.82 -7.16
N VAL A 84 3.05 -4.54 -6.04
CA VAL A 84 4.22 -5.14 -5.36
C VAL A 84 4.92 -6.21 -6.18
N GLU A 85 4.22 -6.86 -7.11
CA GLU A 85 4.79 -7.82 -8.05
C GLU A 85 5.60 -7.14 -9.14
N ARG A 86 5.04 -6.10 -9.77
CA ARG A 86 5.67 -5.32 -10.84
C ARG A 86 6.96 -4.68 -10.36
N ASP A 87 6.97 -4.16 -9.14
CA ASP A 87 8.12 -3.46 -8.56
C ASP A 87 9.09 -4.40 -7.83
N ASN A 88 8.88 -5.72 -7.93
CA ASN A 88 9.69 -6.75 -7.30
C ASN A 88 9.85 -6.54 -5.77
N LEU A 89 8.78 -6.06 -5.11
CA LEU A 89 8.74 -5.83 -3.66
C LEU A 89 8.29 -7.07 -2.89
N VAL A 90 7.72 -8.07 -3.56
CA VAL A 90 7.28 -9.35 -2.96
C VAL A 90 8.37 -10.01 -2.11
N LYS A 91 9.65 -9.91 -2.52
CA LYS A 91 10.81 -10.49 -1.82
C LYS A 91 11.01 -9.94 -0.40
N PHE A 92 10.45 -8.76 -0.12
CA PHE A 92 10.59 -8.09 1.18
C PHE A 92 9.43 -8.41 2.13
N VAL A 93 8.36 -9.06 1.65
CA VAL A 93 7.20 -9.42 2.47
C VAL A 93 7.58 -10.52 3.45
N VAL A 94 7.49 -10.21 4.74
CA VAL A 94 7.73 -11.18 5.81
C VAL A 94 6.47 -12.00 6.01
N LYS A 95 6.56 -13.29 5.65
CA LYS A 95 5.45 -14.24 5.73
C LYS A 95 5.32 -14.82 7.13
N ASN A 96 4.10 -15.22 7.47
CA ASN A 96 3.86 -16.06 8.63
C ASN A 96 4.62 -17.40 8.46
N PRO A 97 5.39 -17.87 9.45
CA PRO A 97 6.13 -19.13 9.37
C PRO A 97 5.27 -20.36 9.03
N CYS A 98 3.99 -20.33 9.33
CA CYS A 98 3.04 -21.39 9.01
C CYS A 98 2.58 -21.38 7.53
N GLU A 99 2.77 -20.27 6.81
CA GLU A 99 2.46 -20.17 5.38
C GLU A 99 3.58 -20.77 4.52
N LYS A 100 3.23 -21.77 3.71
CA LYS A 100 4.15 -22.37 2.73
C LYS A 100 4.02 -21.67 1.38
N GLY A 101 5.15 -21.37 0.74
CA GLY A 101 5.19 -20.86 -0.63
C GLY A 101 5.13 -19.33 -0.76
N ARG A 102 4.54 -18.84 -1.85
CA ARG A 102 4.40 -17.40 -2.15
C ARG A 102 3.33 -16.78 -1.24
N PRO A 103 3.49 -15.52 -0.79
CA PRO A 103 2.43 -14.83 -0.05
C PRO A 103 1.10 -14.85 -0.82
N GLN A 104 -0.01 -14.97 -0.11
CA GLN A 104 -1.33 -14.94 -0.72
C GLN A 104 -1.62 -13.59 -1.39
N ARG A 105 -2.51 -13.59 -2.38
CA ARG A 105 -2.95 -12.38 -3.09
C ARG A 105 -3.37 -11.27 -2.14
N THR A 106 -4.14 -11.60 -1.11
CA THR A 106 -4.63 -10.67 -0.09
C THR A 106 -3.49 -10.06 0.71
N THR A 107 -2.48 -10.85 1.10
CA THR A 107 -1.29 -10.35 1.80
C THR A 107 -0.50 -9.36 0.95
N LEU A 108 -0.36 -9.64 -0.36
CA LEU A 108 0.32 -8.75 -1.29
C LEU A 108 -0.44 -7.44 -1.49
N ALA A 109 -1.75 -7.50 -1.71
CA ALA A 109 -2.60 -6.31 -1.79
C ALA A 109 -2.52 -5.46 -0.51
N SER A 110 -2.67 -6.10 0.66
CA SER A 110 -2.56 -5.40 1.95
C SER A 110 -1.17 -4.85 2.23
N THR A 111 -0.12 -5.41 1.63
CA THR A 111 1.22 -4.80 1.70
C THR A 111 1.24 -3.46 0.96
N THR A 112 0.69 -3.40 -0.25
CA THR A 112 0.57 -2.14 -1.02
C THR A 112 -0.23 -1.10 -0.23
N GLU A 113 -1.38 -1.48 0.32
CA GLU A 113 -2.18 -0.60 1.17
C GLU A 113 -1.39 -0.14 2.40
N ALA A 114 -0.70 -1.06 3.07
CA ALA A 114 0.05 -0.74 4.27
C ALA A 114 1.25 0.17 4.01
N ILE A 115 1.88 0.11 2.83
CA ILE A 115 2.92 1.07 2.44
C ILE A 115 2.34 2.49 2.41
N VAL A 116 1.18 2.68 1.79
CA VAL A 116 0.48 3.99 1.75
C VAL A 116 0.10 4.42 3.17
N GLY A 117 -0.44 3.51 3.98
CA GLY A 117 -0.76 3.78 5.39
C GLY A 117 0.48 4.15 6.23
N ALA A 118 1.62 3.52 6.00
CA ALA A 118 2.88 3.82 6.67
C ALA A 118 3.38 5.22 6.31
N VAL A 119 3.37 5.58 5.02
CA VAL A 119 3.75 6.92 4.56
C VAL A 119 2.85 7.98 5.21
N TRP A 120 1.54 7.74 5.31
CA TRP A 120 0.60 8.69 5.91
C TRP A 120 0.96 9.08 7.35
N TYR A 121 1.36 8.10 8.16
CA TYR A 121 1.77 8.37 9.53
C TYR A 121 3.18 8.96 9.61
N ASP A 122 4.07 8.59 8.69
CA ASP A 122 5.44 9.09 8.66
C ASP A 122 5.53 10.55 8.17
N CYS A 123 4.73 10.93 7.17
CA CYS A 123 4.74 12.28 6.58
C CYS A 123 3.95 13.31 7.39
N GLY A 124 3.39 12.93 8.54
CA GLY A 124 2.58 13.82 9.36
C GLY A 124 1.21 14.13 8.77
N LYS A 125 0.60 13.18 8.05
CA LYS A 125 -0.73 13.28 7.45
C LYS A 125 -0.85 14.33 6.33
N ASP A 126 0.21 14.47 5.54
CA ASP A 126 0.17 15.27 4.32
C ASP A 126 -0.41 14.46 3.16
N PHE A 127 -1.59 14.88 2.68
CA PHE A 127 -2.30 14.20 1.61
C PHE A 127 -1.63 14.39 0.24
N GLY A 128 -0.93 15.51 0.02
CA GLY A 128 -0.19 15.72 -1.23
C GLY A 128 0.94 14.69 -1.41
N THR A 129 1.64 14.35 -0.31
CA THR A 129 2.60 13.24 -0.30
C THR A 129 1.95 11.89 -0.63
N ILE A 130 0.72 11.65 -0.16
CA ILE A 130 -0.01 10.41 -0.48
C ILE A 130 -0.34 10.33 -1.97
N GLN A 131 -0.84 11.41 -2.57
CA GLN A 131 -1.11 11.45 -4.01
C GLN A 131 0.14 11.09 -4.82
N ASN A 132 1.29 11.70 -4.49
CA ASN A 132 2.56 11.37 -5.13
C ASN A 132 2.95 9.89 -4.98
N VAL A 133 2.74 9.29 -3.81
CA VAL A 133 3.05 7.87 -3.58
C VAL A 133 2.11 6.95 -4.35
N VAL A 134 0.81 7.24 -4.37
CA VAL A 134 -0.18 6.45 -5.12
C VAL A 134 0.11 6.49 -6.63
N ASP A 135 0.54 7.65 -7.14
CA ASP A 135 0.97 7.80 -8.55
C ASP A 135 2.27 7.04 -8.84
N ASN A 136 3.27 7.11 -7.94
CA ASN A 136 4.54 6.39 -8.09
C ASN A 136 4.37 4.87 -8.02
N LEU A 137 3.36 4.41 -7.27
CA LEU A 137 2.93 3.00 -7.22
C LEU A 137 2.05 2.60 -8.42
N HIS A 138 1.81 3.50 -9.37
CA HIS A 138 1.02 3.26 -10.59
C HIS A 138 -0.44 2.84 -10.31
N ILE A 139 -1.03 3.32 -9.21
CA ILE A 139 -2.40 2.98 -8.81
C ILE A 139 -3.41 3.93 -9.47
N SER A 140 -3.21 5.25 -9.36
CA SER A 140 -3.95 6.26 -10.12
C SER A 140 -3.16 6.65 -11.36
N GLN A 141 -3.70 6.29 -12.54
CA GLN A 141 -3.22 6.68 -13.86
C GLN A 141 -4.42 7.11 -14.70
#